data_AF-A0AAW8TEU1-F1
#
_entry.id   AF-A0AAW8TEU1-F1
#
_cell.length_a   1.000
_cell.length_b   1.000
_cell.length_c   1.000
_cell.angle_alpha   90.00
_cell.angle_beta   90.00
_cell.angle_gamma   90.00
#
_symmetry.space_group_name_H-M   'P 1'
#
loop_
_entity.id
_entity.type
_entity.pdbx_description
1 polymer ?
#
loop_
_entity_poly.entity_id
_entity_poly.type
_entity_poly.pdbx_seq_one_letter_code
_entity_poly.pdbx_strand_id
1 'polypeptide(L)'
;MTRKKQKEILFCDYFDQWVETYKVGAIKQVTLNKYYMSGKQLRKICPKLLMSNFDRVEYQKIINEYAKTHEKQTTVDFHHNIKGCILDAFHDGVLDKDPTYRAVIKGKEPGKKRMKFLQKDELTKL
;
A
#
# COMPACT_ATOMS: atom_id res chain seq x y z
N MET A 1 -16.30 -15.81 -2.10
CA MET A 1 -15.32 -16.84 -1.66
C MET A 1 -15.63 -17.24 -0.23
N THR A 2 -15.38 -18.48 0.19
CA THR A 2 -15.55 -18.88 1.60
C THR A 2 -14.39 -18.34 2.45
N ARG A 3 -14.65 -17.96 3.71
CA ARG A 3 -13.64 -17.41 4.64
C ARG A 3 -12.38 -18.28 4.76
N LYS A 4 -12.56 -19.62 4.72
CA LYS A 4 -11.45 -20.57 4.76
C LYS A 4 -10.51 -20.43 3.55
N LYS A 5 -11.05 -20.17 2.36
CA LYS A 5 -10.25 -19.92 1.15
C LYS A 5 -9.48 -18.61 1.25
N GLN A 6 -10.06 -17.55 1.83
CA GLN A 6 -9.39 -16.24 1.94
C GLN A 6 -8.14 -16.29 2.82
N LYS A 7 -8.12 -17.13 3.87
CA LYS A 7 -6.94 -17.31 4.72
C LYS A 7 -5.76 -17.97 3.98
N GLU A 8 -6.01 -18.70 2.90
CA GLU A 8 -4.99 -19.39 2.09
C GLU A 8 -4.52 -18.55 0.88
N ILE A 9 -5.06 -17.34 0.69
CA ILE A 9 -4.63 -16.43 -0.39
C ILE A 9 -3.39 -15.66 0.05
N LEU A 10 -2.51 -15.36 -0.90
CA LEU A 10 -1.37 -14.48 -0.68
C LEU A 10 -1.85 -13.04 -0.44
N PHE A 11 -1.24 -12.32 0.49
CA PHE A 11 -1.62 -10.94 0.81
C PHE A 11 -1.57 -10.03 -0.43
N CYS A 12 -0.55 -10.18 -1.30
CA CYS A 12 -0.47 -9.38 -2.53
C CYS A 12 -1.63 -9.66 -3.50
N ASP A 13 -2.07 -10.92 -3.61
CA ASP A 13 -3.19 -11.28 -4.49
C ASP A 13 -4.53 -10.83 -3.89
N TYR A 14 -4.68 -10.95 -2.57
CA TYR A 14 -5.83 -10.41 -1.84
C TYR A 14 -5.93 -8.89 -2.02
N PHE A 15 -4.81 -8.17 -1.92
CA PHE A 15 -4.75 -6.73 -2.14
C PHE A 15 -5.16 -6.35 -3.57
N ASP A 16 -4.63 -7.04 -4.59
CA ASP A 16 -5.00 -6.78 -5.98
C ASP A 16 -6.50 -7.01 -6.21
N GLN A 17 -7.08 -8.10 -5.68
CA GLN A 17 -8.52 -8.36 -5.73
C GLN A 17 -9.35 -7.28 -5.04
N TRP A 18 -8.89 -6.78 -3.88
CA TRP A 18 -9.56 -5.70 -3.17
C TRP A 18 -9.53 -4.38 -3.96
N VAL A 19 -8.40 -4.07 -4.62
CA VAL A 19 -8.30 -2.88 -5.50
C VAL A 19 -9.29 -2.98 -6.66
N GLU A 20 -9.34 -4.13 -7.33
CA GLU A 20 -10.28 -4.37 -8.44
C GLU A 20 -11.75 -4.29 -7.99
N THR A 21 -12.05 -4.81 -6.82
CA THR A 21 -13.43 -4.86 -6.31
C THR A 21 -13.93 -3.50 -5.82
N TYR A 22 -13.09 -2.74 -5.11
CA TYR A 22 -13.54 -1.56 -4.37
C TYR A 22 -13.00 -0.22 -4.88
N LYS A 23 -11.93 -0.21 -5.69
CA LYS A 23 -11.30 1.03 -6.16
C LYS A 23 -11.52 1.28 -7.65
N VAL A 24 -11.50 0.26 -8.48
CA VAL A 24 -11.76 0.42 -9.92
C VAL A 24 -13.16 0.99 -10.14
N GLY A 25 -13.27 2.04 -10.97
CA GLY A 25 -14.52 2.76 -11.22
C GLY A 25 -14.99 3.69 -10.10
N ALA A 26 -14.50 3.53 -8.87
CA ALA A 26 -14.89 4.33 -7.71
C ALA A 26 -13.98 5.56 -7.47
N ILE A 27 -12.73 5.52 -7.93
CA ILE A 27 -11.76 6.61 -7.75
C ILE A 27 -11.10 7.04 -9.06
N LYS A 28 -10.50 8.24 -9.06
CA LYS A 28 -9.78 8.77 -10.21
C LYS A 28 -8.61 7.87 -10.61
N GLN A 29 -8.36 7.74 -11.92
CA GLN A 29 -7.31 6.89 -12.48
C GLN A 29 -5.92 7.17 -11.88
N VAL A 30 -5.57 8.44 -11.64
CA VAL A 30 -4.27 8.81 -11.04
C VAL A 30 -4.09 8.19 -9.65
N THR A 31 -5.15 8.16 -8.84
CA THR A 31 -5.12 7.54 -7.51
C THR A 31 -5.11 6.02 -7.63
N LEU A 32 -5.89 5.46 -8.54
CA LEU A 32 -5.90 4.01 -8.82
C LEU A 32 -4.51 3.50 -9.22
N ASN A 33 -3.78 4.26 -10.05
CA ASN A 33 -2.41 3.93 -10.42
C ASN A 33 -1.47 3.83 -9.20
N LYS A 34 -1.69 4.61 -8.14
CA LYS A 34 -0.92 4.50 -6.88
C LYS A 34 -1.20 3.19 -6.16
N TYR A 35 -2.44 2.71 -6.18
CA TYR A 35 -2.79 1.39 -5.64
C TYR A 35 -2.08 0.27 -6.41
N TYR A 36 -2.10 0.30 -7.74
CA TYR A 36 -1.36 -0.68 -8.56
C TYR A 36 0.15 -0.65 -8.32
N MET A 37 0.75 0.53 -8.15
CA MET A 37 2.15 0.64 -7.76
C MET A 37 2.41 0.04 -6.38
N SER A 38 1.50 0.20 -5.44
CA SER A 38 1.60 -0.41 -4.11
C SER A 38 1.51 -1.94 -4.20
N GLY A 39 0.57 -2.48 -4.97
CA GLY A 39 0.44 -3.93 -5.22
C GLY A 39 1.71 -4.54 -5.85
N LYS A 40 2.30 -3.85 -6.84
CA LYS A 40 3.57 -4.25 -7.44
C LYS A 40 4.72 -4.29 -6.43
N GLN A 41 4.76 -3.37 -5.47
CA GLN A 41 5.77 -3.35 -4.41
C GLN A 41 5.52 -4.46 -3.38
N LEU A 42 4.26 -4.71 -3.00
CA LEU A 42 3.90 -5.84 -2.14
C LEU A 42 4.37 -7.18 -2.74
N ARG A 43 4.13 -7.39 -4.03
CA ARG A 43 4.57 -8.61 -4.73
C ARG A 43 6.09 -8.79 -4.73
N LYS A 44 6.87 -7.71 -4.63
CA LYS A 44 8.33 -7.77 -4.48
C LYS A 44 8.76 -8.05 -3.05
N ILE A 45 8.08 -7.45 -2.07
CA ILE A 45 8.48 -7.50 -0.66
C ILE A 45 8.01 -8.80 0.02
N CYS A 46 6.78 -9.21 -0.24
CA CYS A 46 6.14 -10.35 0.42
C CYS A 46 5.41 -11.30 -0.57
N PRO A 47 6.12 -11.88 -1.57
CA PRO A 47 5.51 -12.70 -2.63
C PRO A 47 4.86 -14.00 -2.13
N LYS A 48 5.17 -14.44 -0.91
CA LYS A 48 4.74 -15.74 -0.35
C LYS A 48 3.97 -15.59 0.97
N LEU A 49 3.65 -14.36 1.38
CA LEU A 49 2.95 -14.13 2.64
C LEU A 49 1.47 -14.47 2.46
N LEU A 50 1.00 -15.46 3.21
CA LEU A 50 -0.41 -15.83 3.28
C LEU A 50 -1.18 -14.91 4.23
N MET A 51 -2.45 -14.67 3.95
CA MET A 51 -3.35 -13.92 4.84
C MET A 51 -3.45 -14.55 6.23
N SER A 52 -3.40 -15.88 6.34
CA SER A 52 -3.38 -16.61 7.62
C SER A 52 -2.15 -16.31 8.49
N ASN A 53 -1.02 -15.99 7.86
CA ASN A 53 0.23 -15.69 8.54
C ASN A 53 0.47 -14.18 8.67
N PHE A 54 -0.52 -13.37 8.31
CA PHE A 54 -0.36 -11.93 8.28
C PHE A 54 -0.64 -11.33 9.64
N ASP A 55 0.44 -10.99 10.35
CA ASP A 55 0.39 -10.39 11.68
C ASP A 55 1.12 -9.04 11.72
N ARG A 56 1.15 -8.44 12.92
CA ARG A 56 1.80 -7.14 13.16
C ARG A 56 3.31 -7.17 12.87
N VAL A 57 3.98 -8.30 13.09
CA VAL A 57 5.42 -8.43 12.86
C VAL A 57 5.70 -8.47 11.36
N GLU A 58 4.94 -9.27 10.61
CA GLU A 58 5.04 -9.32 9.15
C GLU A 58 4.70 -7.97 8.52
N TYR A 59 3.67 -7.28 9.03
CA TYR A 59 3.36 -5.92 8.57
C TYR A 59 4.52 -4.94 8.79
N GLN A 60 5.13 -4.95 9.98
CA GLN A 60 6.26 -4.08 10.27
C GLN A 60 7.48 -4.42 9.39
N LYS A 61 7.72 -5.70 9.06
CA LYS A 61 8.76 -6.11 8.11
C LYS A 61 8.50 -5.51 6.73
N ILE A 62 7.25 -5.58 6.22
CA ILE A 62 6.89 -4.99 4.92
C ILE A 62 7.20 -3.48 4.89
N ILE A 63 6.78 -2.75 5.93
CA ILE A 63 7.05 -1.30 6.03
C ILE A 63 8.55 -1.02 6.11
N ASN A 64 9.30 -1.80 6.89
CA ASN A 64 10.75 -1.62 7.03
C ASN A 64 11.48 -1.89 5.70
N GLU A 65 11.12 -2.94 4.98
CA GLU A 65 11.71 -3.24 3.66
C GLU A 65 11.44 -2.12 2.66
N TYR A 66 10.22 -1.60 2.62
CA TYR A 66 9.87 -0.48 1.74
C TYR A 66 10.64 0.81 2.10
N ALA A 67 10.79 1.08 3.40
CA ALA A 67 11.50 2.25 3.93
C ALA A 67 13.01 2.26 3.61
N LYS A 68 13.64 1.11 3.34
CA LYS A 68 15.08 1.04 3.01
C LYS A 68 15.43 1.79 1.74
N THR A 69 14.50 1.94 0.81
CA THR A 69 14.75 2.53 -0.51
C THR A 69 14.02 3.84 -0.74
N HIS A 70 12.94 4.10 0.00
CA HIS A 70 12.05 5.23 -0.24
C HIS A 70 12.16 6.33 0.83
N GLU A 71 11.83 7.57 0.45
CA GLU A 71 11.68 8.69 1.38
C GLU A 71 10.54 8.41 2.37
N LYS A 72 10.64 8.97 3.58
CA LYS A 72 9.63 8.81 4.63
C LYS A 72 8.20 9.12 4.15
N GLN A 73 8.01 10.20 3.38
CA GLN A 73 6.68 10.54 2.87
C GLN A 73 6.14 9.48 1.90
N THR A 74 6.99 8.94 1.04
CA THR A 74 6.60 7.85 0.13
C THR A 74 6.24 6.58 0.89
N THR A 75 6.96 6.27 1.98
CA THR A 75 6.59 5.15 2.88
C THR A 75 5.26 5.39 3.59
N VAL A 76 4.97 6.62 4.01
CA VAL A 76 3.67 7.01 4.57
C VAL A 76 2.54 6.79 3.56
N ASP A 77 2.72 7.24 2.32
CA ASP A 77 1.72 7.06 1.27
C ASP A 77 1.47 5.58 0.96
N PHE A 78 2.54 4.78 0.90
CA PHE A 78 2.44 3.33 0.74
C PHE A 78 1.68 2.67 1.90
N HIS A 79 2.01 3.03 3.13
CA HIS A 79 1.30 2.58 4.33
C HIS A 79 -0.20 2.85 4.23
N HIS A 80 -0.60 4.06 3.84
CA HIS A 80 -2.01 4.43 3.71
C HIS A 80 -2.74 3.61 2.64
N ASN A 81 -2.11 3.40 1.47
CA ASN A 81 -2.72 2.62 0.39
C ASN A 81 -3.02 1.19 0.83
N ILE A 82 -2.08 0.54 1.52
CA ILE A 82 -2.26 -0.87 1.94
C ILE A 82 -3.14 -1.00 3.19
N LYS A 83 -3.14 0.01 4.07
CA LYS A 83 -3.90 -0.03 5.33
C LYS A 83 -5.40 -0.18 5.12
N GLY A 84 -5.97 0.46 4.09
CA GLY A 84 -7.41 0.33 3.81
C GLY A 84 -7.84 -1.12 3.59
N CYS A 85 -7.13 -1.84 2.73
CA CYS A 85 -7.38 -3.26 2.46
C CYS A 85 -7.27 -4.13 3.73
N ILE A 86 -6.30 -3.82 4.60
CA ILE A 86 -6.05 -4.58 5.81
C ILE A 86 -7.17 -4.38 6.84
N LEU A 87 -7.65 -3.14 7.00
CA LEU A 87 -8.75 -2.84 7.92
C LEU A 87 -10.04 -3.50 7.45
N ASP A 88 -10.33 -3.47 6.15
CA ASP A 88 -11.50 -4.16 5.60
C ASP A 88 -11.40 -5.68 5.84
N ALA A 89 -10.22 -6.28 5.60
CA ALA A 89 -9.97 -7.70 5.89
C ALA A 89 -10.14 -8.04 7.38
N PHE A 90 -9.79 -7.14 8.28
CA PHE A 90 -10.01 -7.29 9.72
C PHE A 90 -11.51 -7.20 10.07
N HIS A 91 -12.23 -6.21 9.53
CA HIS A 91 -13.67 -6.06 9.76
C HIS A 91 -14.49 -7.22 9.19
N ASP A 92 -14.07 -7.78 8.05
CA ASP A 92 -14.67 -8.96 7.43
C ASP A 92 -14.33 -10.27 8.16
N GLY A 93 -13.46 -10.22 9.18
CA GLY A 93 -13.01 -11.38 9.96
C GLY A 93 -12.09 -12.33 9.18
N VAL A 94 -11.45 -11.84 8.11
CA VAL A 94 -10.38 -12.58 7.41
C VAL A 94 -9.11 -12.58 8.27
N LEU A 95 -8.82 -11.43 8.89
CA LEU A 95 -7.78 -11.28 9.89
C LEU A 95 -8.38 -11.26 11.29
N ASP A 96 -7.78 -12.00 12.22
CA ASP A 96 -8.28 -12.07 13.59
C ASP A 96 -7.85 -10.85 14.43
N LYS A 97 -6.80 -10.12 13.99
CA LYS A 97 -6.24 -8.93 14.65
C LYS A 97 -5.83 -7.91 13.60
N ASP A 98 -5.90 -6.62 13.93
CA ASP A 98 -5.36 -5.55 13.09
C ASP A 98 -3.82 -5.52 13.14
N PRO A 99 -3.11 -5.89 12.06
CA PRO A 99 -1.65 -5.88 12.04
C PRO A 99 -1.06 -4.47 11.84
N THR A 100 -1.89 -3.47 11.50
CA THR A 100 -1.46 -2.07 11.32
C THR A 100 -1.38 -1.27 12.62
N TYR A 101 -1.90 -1.83 13.72
CA TYR A 101 -1.95 -1.17 15.01
C TYR A 101 -0.56 -0.75 15.51
N ARG A 102 -0.37 0.55 15.74
CA ARG A 102 0.90 1.18 16.18
C ARG A 102 2.08 0.80 15.27
N ALA A 103 1.87 0.71 13.96
CA ALA A 103 2.96 0.52 13.01
C ALA A 103 3.91 1.73 13.03
N VAL A 104 5.22 1.47 12.98
CA VAL A 104 6.25 2.50 13.00
C VAL A 104 6.71 2.80 11.58
N ILE A 105 6.52 4.04 11.13
CA ILE A 105 6.90 4.45 9.78
C ILE A 105 8.28 5.13 9.82
N LYS A 106 9.22 4.55 9.08
CA LYS A 106 10.56 5.07 8.84
C LYS A 106 10.74 5.33 7.35
N GLY A 107 11.82 6.00 6.96
CA GLY A 107 12.20 6.17 5.57
C GLY A 107 13.43 7.05 5.46
N LYS A 108 13.96 7.18 4.24
CA LYS A 108 15.08 8.06 3.97
C LYS A 108 14.69 9.52 4.16
N GLU A 109 15.70 10.34 4.49
CA GLU A 109 15.55 11.79 4.47
C GLU A 109 15.18 12.25 3.05
N PRO A 110 14.32 13.28 2.94
CA PRO A 110 13.94 13.79 1.63
C PRO A 110 15.17 14.34 0.90
N GLY A 111 15.32 13.96 -0.37
CA GLY A 111 16.33 14.56 -1.23
C GLY A 111 16.07 16.05 -1.43
N LYS A 112 17.11 16.82 -1.80
CA LYS A 112 16.95 18.25 -2.16
C LYS A 112 16.00 18.37 -3.37
N LYS A 113 14.73 18.71 -3.13
CA LYS A 113 13.74 18.93 -4.18
C LYS A 113 14.01 20.31 -4.81
N ARG A 114 14.30 20.34 -6.12
CA ARG A 114 14.27 21.61 -6.87
C ARG A 114 12.81 22.05 -6.94
N MET A 115 12.46 23.16 -6.29
CA MET A 115 11.16 23.80 -6.47
C MET A 115 11.05 24.21 -7.94
N LYS A 116 10.17 23.54 -8.69
CA LYS A 116 9.79 23.98 -10.03
C LYS A 116 8.73 25.06 -9.84
N PHE A 117 9.13 26.32 -9.85
CA PHE A 117 8.20 27.42 -10.05
C PHE A 117 7.90 27.48 -11.55
N LEU A 118 6.64 27.31 -11.93
CA LEU A 118 6.18 27.62 -13.29
C LEU A 118 6.21 29.15 -13.42
N GLN A 119 7.16 29.69 -14.18
CA GLN A 119 7.16 31.13 -14.46
C GLN A 119 6.03 31.45 -15.45
N LYS A 120 5.40 32.63 -15.30
CA LYS A 120 4.21 33.06 -16.07
C LYS A 120 4.34 32.90 -17.58
N ASP A 121 5.56 32.93 -18.12
CA ASP A 121 5.83 32.82 -19.56
C ASP A 121 5.66 31.41 -20.14
N GLU A 122 5.58 30.36 -19.31
CA GLU A 122 5.25 28.99 -19.73
C GLU A 122 3.74 28.75 -19.86
N LEU A 123 2.90 29.70 -19.42
CA LEU A 123 1.44 29.56 -19.44
C LEU A 123 0.82 29.72 -20.84
N THR A 124 1.52 30.38 -21.78
CA THR A 124 0.95 30.80 -23.07
C THR A 124 1.11 29.78 -24.21
N LYS A 125 1.53 28.53 -23.92
CA LYS A 125 1.76 27.49 -24.94
C LYS A 125 1.06 26.15 -24.65
N LEU A 126 -0.07 26.17 -23.94
CA LEU A 126 -0.93 25.00 -23.71
C LEU A 126 -2.23 25.11 -24.51
#